data_AF-A0A9D5BRE6-F1
#
_entry.id   AF-A0A9D5BRE6-F1
#
_cell.length_a   1.000
_cell.length_b   1.000
_cell.length_c   1.000
_cell.angle_alpha   90.00
_cell.angle_beta   90.00
_cell.angle_gamma   90.00
#
_symmetry.space_group_name_H-M   'P 1'
#
loop_
_entity.id
_entity.type
_entity.pdbx_description
1 polymer ?
#
loop_
_entity_poly.entity_id
_entity_poly.type
_entity_poly.pdbx_seq_one_letter_code
_entity_poly.pdbx_strand_id
1 'polypeptide(L)'
;MDLPAHQRPLFSDRVTVNGAVTPLALLADGRLWWSEGIQRCLSLEKEVLGFVASGPYIKLKTLVEARDGCCTTGAAGRLVPNDVVFKPSSDETHRLWCQKLREFIDSLGRPKRLLVFVNPFGGKKSAVKIFAEQVKPLFEDAQIQLTIQETKHQLHAKEVACSLDIKKYDGIVCVSGDGILVE
;
A
#
# COMPACT_ATOMS: atom_id res chain seq x y z
N MET A 1 18.56 31.05 -7.34
CA MET A 1 17.15 30.88 -6.96
C MET A 1 17.07 29.58 -6.18
N ASP A 2 16.87 29.66 -4.86
CA ASP A 2 16.76 28.46 -4.03
C ASP A 2 15.46 27.72 -4.34
N LEU A 3 15.55 26.42 -4.58
CA LEU A 3 14.37 25.56 -4.69
C LEU A 3 13.58 25.62 -3.37
N PRO A 4 12.24 25.68 -3.41
CA PRO A 4 11.40 25.62 -2.22
C PRO A 4 11.81 24.46 -1.32
N ALA A 5 11.76 24.63 0.01
CA ALA A 5 12.24 23.62 0.96
C ALA A 5 11.61 22.22 0.76
N HIS A 6 10.35 22.16 0.29
CA HIS A 6 9.64 20.91 -0.01
C HIS A 6 10.12 20.21 -1.30
N GLN A 7 10.86 20.90 -2.17
CA GLN A 7 11.48 20.33 -3.38
C GLN A 7 12.93 19.88 -3.15
N ARG A 8 13.47 20.07 -1.93
CA ARG A 8 14.80 19.56 -1.60
C ARG A 8 14.74 18.04 -1.38
N PRO A 9 15.62 17.27 -2.03
CA PRO A 9 15.67 15.83 -1.80
C PRO A 9 16.18 15.56 -0.38
N LEU A 10 15.44 14.75 0.38
CA LEU A 10 15.94 14.13 1.62
C LEU A 10 17.05 13.14 1.31
N PHE A 11 16.91 12.45 0.18
CA PHE A 11 17.88 11.48 -0.29
C PHE A 11 17.80 11.37 -1.82
N SER A 12 18.95 11.19 -2.46
CA SER A 12 19.01 10.99 -3.91
C SER A 12 20.20 10.09 -4.29
N ASP A 13 19.98 9.22 -5.26
CA ASP A 13 21.01 8.32 -5.82
C ASP A 13 20.78 8.18 -7.34
N ARG A 14 21.81 7.76 -8.08
CA ARG A 14 21.63 7.26 -9.44
C ARG A 14 21.28 5.78 -9.36
N VAL A 15 20.09 5.44 -9.81
CA VAL A 15 19.56 4.07 -9.76
C VAL A 15 19.30 3.55 -11.17
N THR A 16 19.28 2.23 -11.34
CA THR A 16 18.83 1.62 -12.59
C THR A 16 17.34 1.32 -12.50
N VAL A 17 16.54 1.95 -13.37
CA VAL A 17 15.10 1.67 -13.56
C VAL A 17 14.92 1.19 -14.99
N ASN A 18 14.31 0.01 -15.18
CA ASN A 18 14.08 -0.58 -16.51
C ASN A 18 15.35 -0.62 -17.41
N GLY A 19 16.52 -0.84 -16.81
CA GLY A 19 17.81 -0.87 -17.51
C GLY A 19 18.47 0.50 -17.77
N ALA A 20 17.77 1.61 -17.54
CA ALA A 20 18.31 2.96 -17.69
C ALA A 20 18.80 3.52 -16.34
N VAL A 21 19.97 4.16 -16.33
CA VAL A 21 20.52 4.82 -15.14
C VAL A 21 19.93 6.23 -15.02
N THR A 22 19.06 6.44 -14.03
CA THR A 22 18.32 7.70 -13.81
C THR A 22 18.57 8.22 -12.39
N PRO A 23 18.62 9.55 -12.17
CA PRO A 23 18.55 10.11 -10.83
C PRO A 23 17.17 9.83 -10.23
N LEU A 24 17.15 9.20 -9.04
CA LEU A 24 15.96 9.00 -8.22
C LEU A 24 16.14 9.79 -6.92
N ALA A 25 15.11 10.53 -6.53
CA ALA A 25 15.11 11.34 -5.32
C ALA A 25 13.86 11.07 -4.48
N LEU A 26 14.04 10.96 -3.17
CA LEU A 26 12.98 11.06 -2.17
C LEU A 26 12.95 12.50 -1.64
N LEU A 27 11.85 13.20 -1.87
CA LEU A 27 11.63 14.57 -1.44
C LEU A 27 11.11 14.62 0.00
N ALA A 28 11.27 15.79 0.64
CA ALA A 28 10.83 16.02 2.02
C ALA A 28 9.32 15.86 2.22
N ASP A 29 8.53 16.06 1.17
CA ASP A 29 7.08 15.88 1.18
C ASP A 29 6.62 14.45 0.89
N GLY A 30 7.55 13.48 0.83
CA GLY A 30 7.21 12.08 0.58
C GLY A 30 7.01 11.72 -0.87
N ARG A 31 7.33 12.60 -1.81
CA ARG A 31 7.32 12.26 -3.23
C ARG A 31 8.63 11.60 -3.64
N LEU A 32 8.53 10.50 -4.35
CA LEU A 32 9.62 9.94 -5.14
C LEU A 32 9.59 10.55 -6.53
N TRP A 33 10.73 10.99 -7.05
CA TRP A 33 10.85 11.60 -8.37
C TRP A 33 12.02 11.02 -9.15
N TRP A 34 11.82 10.77 -10.45
CA TRP A 34 12.87 10.33 -11.39
C TRP A 34 12.61 10.85 -12.81
N SER A 35 13.64 10.88 -13.65
CA SER A 35 13.57 11.56 -14.96
C SER A 35 12.99 10.71 -16.09
N GLU A 36 13.08 9.38 -15.99
CA GLU A 36 12.77 8.44 -17.08
C GLU A 36 11.33 7.89 -17.04
N GLY A 37 10.66 7.79 -18.19
CA GLY A 37 9.33 7.18 -18.33
C GLY A 37 8.12 8.14 -18.26
N ILE A 38 6.91 7.55 -18.31
CA ILE A 38 5.61 8.26 -18.38
C ILE A 38 5.18 8.79 -17.00
N GLN A 39 5.36 7.97 -15.96
CA GLN A 39 5.21 8.38 -14.57
C GLN A 39 6.60 8.74 -14.05
N ARG A 40 6.73 9.97 -13.53
CA ARG A 40 8.01 10.55 -13.07
C ARG A 40 7.96 10.94 -11.60
N CYS A 41 6.82 10.73 -10.96
CA CYS A 41 6.55 11.10 -9.60
C CYS A 41 5.57 10.10 -8.97
N LEU A 42 5.83 9.73 -7.72
CA LEU A 42 4.95 8.91 -6.89
C LEU A 42 4.86 9.51 -5.50
N SER A 43 3.66 9.64 -4.95
CA SER A 43 3.45 9.95 -3.54
C SER A 43 3.54 8.67 -2.71
N LEU A 44 4.48 8.61 -1.76
CA LEU A 44 4.57 7.49 -0.83
C LEU A 44 3.30 7.32 0.01
N GLU A 45 2.66 8.43 0.36
CA GLU A 45 1.43 8.45 1.16
C GLU A 45 0.23 7.89 0.39
N LYS A 46 0.05 8.28 -0.87
CA LYS A 46 -1.17 7.99 -1.64
C LYS A 46 -1.06 6.75 -2.51
N GLU A 47 0.10 6.51 -3.12
CA GLU A 47 0.25 5.53 -4.20
C GLU A 47 1.07 4.32 -3.78
N VAL A 48 1.90 4.42 -2.74
CA VAL A 48 2.76 3.29 -2.30
C VAL A 48 2.14 2.59 -1.10
N LEU A 49 1.83 1.30 -1.26
CA LEU A 49 1.36 0.43 -0.17
C LEU A 49 2.52 0.05 0.76
N GLY A 50 3.65 -0.34 0.16
CA GLY A 50 4.84 -0.79 0.86
C GLY A 50 5.99 -1.01 -0.11
N PHE A 51 7.05 -1.67 0.36
CA PHE A 51 8.18 -2.04 -0.50
C PHE A 51 8.81 -3.36 -0.07
N VAL A 52 9.45 -4.04 -1.01
CA VAL A 52 10.20 -5.28 -0.76
C VAL A 52 11.60 -5.14 -1.37
N ALA A 53 12.62 -5.47 -0.59
CA ALA A 53 13.98 -5.63 -1.10
C ALA A 53 14.20 -7.10 -1.49
N SER A 54 14.69 -7.34 -2.70
CA SER A 54 14.99 -8.68 -3.23
C SER A 54 16.32 -8.65 -3.97
N GLY A 55 17.35 -9.24 -3.35
CA GLY A 55 18.73 -9.10 -3.83
C GLY A 55 19.14 -7.62 -3.90
N PRO A 56 19.70 -7.15 -5.03
CA PRO A 56 20.10 -5.75 -5.19
C PRO A 56 18.92 -4.83 -5.60
N TYR A 57 17.71 -5.36 -5.74
CA TYR A 57 16.56 -4.61 -6.23
C TYR A 57 15.63 -4.22 -5.10
N ILE A 58 15.08 -3.01 -5.21
CA ILE A 58 14.00 -2.52 -4.37
C ILE A 58 12.76 -2.42 -5.26
N LYS A 59 11.68 -3.08 -4.83
CA LYS A 59 10.37 -3.04 -5.46
C LYS A 59 9.40 -2.27 -4.58
N LEU A 60 8.88 -1.16 -5.07
CA LEU A 60 7.77 -0.43 -4.48
C LEU A 60 6.47 -1.09 -4.94
N LYS A 61 5.63 -1.45 -3.97
CA LYS A 61 4.28 -1.94 -4.21
C LYS A 61 3.34 -0.76 -4.33
N THR A 62 2.81 -0.53 -5.52
CA THR A 62 2.04 0.70 -5.79
C THR A 62 0.66 0.39 -6.34
N LEU A 63 -0.25 1.34 -6.12
CA LEU A 63 -1.61 1.33 -6.61
C LEU A 63 -1.91 2.73 -7.17
N VAL A 64 -2.09 2.83 -8.48
CA VAL A 64 -2.25 4.11 -9.20
C VAL A 64 -3.59 4.15 -9.91
N GLU A 65 -4.16 5.34 -10.09
CA GLU A 65 -5.37 5.49 -10.88
C GLU A 65 -5.08 5.18 -12.36
N ALA A 66 -5.86 4.26 -12.94
CA ALA A 66 -5.85 4.03 -14.37
C ALA A 66 -6.29 5.32 -15.07
N ARG A 67 -5.47 5.78 -16.03
CA ARG A 67 -5.82 6.91 -16.88
C ARG A 67 -6.84 6.45 -17.92
N ASP A 68 -8.11 6.48 -17.57
CA ASP A 68 -9.19 6.25 -18.53
C ASP A 68 -9.38 7.49 -19.39
N GLY A 69 -9.05 7.38 -20.67
CA GLY A 69 -9.35 8.40 -21.67
C GLY A 69 -10.84 8.39 -22.03
N CYS A 70 -11.73 8.78 -21.12
CA CYS A 70 -13.10 9.18 -21.50
C CYS A 70 -13.77 10.01 -20.39
N CYS A 71 -14.34 11.14 -20.78
CA CYS A 71 -15.00 12.10 -19.90
C CYS A 71 -16.40 11.60 -19.49
N THR A 72 -16.54 10.95 -18.34
CA THR A 72 -17.83 10.89 -17.64
C THR A 72 -17.64 11.17 -16.15
N THR A 73 -18.54 12.00 -15.64
CA THR A 73 -18.54 12.58 -14.31
C THR A 73 -18.73 11.53 -13.21
N GLY A 74 -17.80 11.46 -12.24
CA GLY A 74 -18.09 11.01 -10.87
C GLY A 74 -17.65 9.60 -10.46
N ALA A 75 -17.00 8.80 -11.31
CA ALA A 75 -16.40 7.53 -10.87
C ALA A 75 -14.96 7.79 -10.41
N ALA A 76 -14.64 7.52 -9.15
CA ALA A 76 -13.25 7.43 -8.70
C ALA A 76 -12.51 6.47 -9.64
N GLY A 77 -11.40 6.92 -10.23
CA GLY A 77 -10.67 6.18 -11.25
C GLY A 77 -10.31 4.78 -10.76
N ARG A 78 -10.40 3.77 -11.64
CA ARG A 78 -10.06 2.40 -11.28
C ARG A 78 -8.60 2.33 -10.85
N LEU A 79 -8.35 1.97 -9.60
CA LEU A 79 -7.01 1.78 -9.10
C LEU A 79 -6.43 0.46 -9.63
N VAL A 80 -5.20 0.51 -10.14
CA VAL A 80 -4.48 -0.64 -10.72
C VAL A 80 -3.08 -0.76 -10.11
N PRO A 81 -2.60 -1.98 -9.84
CA PRO A 81 -1.23 -2.18 -9.40
C PRO A 81 -0.22 -1.71 -10.46
N ASN A 82 0.84 -1.00 -10.05
CA ASN A 82 1.89 -0.53 -10.96
C ASN A 82 3.27 -0.50 -10.28
N ASP A 83 3.76 -1.66 -9.86
CA ASP A 83 5.00 -1.79 -9.10
C ASP A 83 6.19 -1.10 -9.78
N VAL A 84 6.95 -0.32 -9.01
CA VAL A 84 8.19 0.33 -9.48
C VAL A 84 9.39 -0.42 -8.92
N VAL A 85 10.26 -0.89 -9.81
CA VAL A 85 11.48 -1.61 -9.44
C VAL A 85 12.69 -0.79 -9.82
N PHE A 86 13.60 -0.60 -8.87
CA PHE A 86 14.87 0.06 -9.13
C PHE A 86 16.02 -0.66 -8.43
N LYS A 87 17.22 -0.52 -9.00
CA LYS A 87 18.47 -1.04 -8.43
C LYS A 87 19.35 0.14 -8.00
N PRO A 88 19.63 0.31 -6.70
CA PRO A 88 20.61 1.27 -6.20
C PRO A 88 22.02 1.03 -6.76
N SER A 89 22.84 2.09 -6.80
CA SER A 89 24.20 2.04 -7.36
C SER A 89 25.19 1.17 -6.58
N SER A 90 24.95 0.98 -5.27
CA SER A 90 25.83 0.22 -4.36
C SER A 90 25.04 -0.43 -3.22
N ASP A 91 25.68 -1.33 -2.47
CA ASP A 91 25.08 -1.93 -1.28
C ASP A 91 24.82 -0.90 -0.17
N GLU A 92 25.64 0.13 -0.08
CA GLU A 92 25.46 1.23 0.87
C GLU A 92 24.21 2.04 0.54
N THR A 93 24.07 2.47 -0.71
CA THR A 93 22.88 3.21 -1.15
C THR A 93 21.63 2.34 -1.11
N HIS A 94 21.76 1.02 -1.32
CA HIS A 94 20.66 0.08 -1.13
C HIS A 94 20.14 0.06 0.31
N ARG A 95 21.04 -0.01 1.30
CA ARG A 95 20.65 0.03 2.72
C ARG A 95 20.02 1.37 3.09
N LEU A 96 20.59 2.48 2.62
CA LEU A 96 20.06 3.83 2.82
C LEU A 96 18.65 3.98 2.23
N TRP A 97 18.41 3.51 1.00
CA TRP A 97 17.08 3.51 0.41
C TRP A 97 16.07 2.73 1.24
N CYS A 98 16.42 1.50 1.64
CA CYS A 98 15.55 0.68 2.48
C CYS A 98 15.21 1.37 3.80
N GLN A 99 16.21 1.97 4.45
CA GLN A 99 16.03 2.71 5.69
C GLN A 99 15.10 3.92 5.48
N LYS A 100 15.39 4.78 4.49
CA LYS A 100 14.63 6.02 4.25
C LYS A 100 13.18 5.75 3.85
N LEU A 101 12.95 4.74 3.01
CA LEU A 101 11.59 4.32 2.65
C LEU A 101 10.83 3.77 3.86
N ARG A 102 11.50 2.97 4.71
CA ARG A 102 10.90 2.43 5.93
C ARG A 102 10.53 3.54 6.91
N GLU A 103 11.48 4.42 7.24
CA GLU A 103 11.27 5.57 8.11
C GLU A 103 10.08 6.41 7.63
N PHE A 104 10.02 6.71 6.33
CA PHE A 104 8.92 7.50 5.77
C PHE A 104 7.59 6.77 5.88
N ILE A 105 7.50 5.52 5.43
CA ILE A 105 6.23 4.75 5.45
C ILE A 105 5.74 4.53 6.89
N ASP A 106 6.63 4.29 7.84
CA ASP A 106 6.27 4.11 9.24
C ASP A 106 5.78 5.44 9.86
N SER A 107 6.32 6.58 9.43
CA SER A 107 5.86 7.90 9.88
C SER A 107 4.44 8.25 9.45
N LEU A 108 3.87 7.54 8.47
CA LEU A 108 2.49 7.74 8.01
C LEU A 108 1.43 7.24 9.01
N GLY A 109 1.83 6.54 10.08
CA GLY A 109 0.90 6.05 11.10
C GLY A 109 -0.08 4.98 10.60
N ARG A 110 0.27 4.25 9.54
CA ARG A 110 -0.57 3.19 8.97
C ARG A 110 -0.73 2.01 9.94
N PRO A 111 -1.90 1.36 9.99
CA PRO A 111 -2.12 0.19 10.84
C PRO A 111 -1.17 -0.95 10.47
N LYS A 112 -0.73 -1.73 11.45
CA LYS A 112 0.20 -2.86 11.28
C LYS A 112 -0.46 -4.20 11.57
N ARG A 113 -1.54 -4.23 12.35
CA ARG A 113 -2.28 -5.44 12.73
C ARG A 113 -3.78 -5.20 12.59
N LEU A 114 -4.45 -5.99 11.75
CA LEU A 114 -5.89 -5.89 11.54
C LEU A 114 -6.58 -7.22 11.85
N LEU A 115 -7.74 -7.13 12.52
CA LEU A 115 -8.70 -8.22 12.61
C LEU A 115 -9.68 -8.10 11.44
N VAL A 116 -9.80 -9.14 10.64
CA VAL A 116 -10.66 -9.15 9.45
C VAL A 116 -11.80 -10.14 9.64
N PHE A 117 -13.02 -9.64 9.71
CA PHE A 117 -14.22 -10.47 9.65
C PHE A 117 -14.62 -10.73 8.20
N VAL A 118 -14.82 -11.99 7.83
CA VAL A 118 -15.25 -12.37 6.48
C VAL A 118 -16.57 -13.13 6.57
N ASN A 119 -17.62 -12.62 5.93
CA ASN A 119 -18.88 -13.35 5.83
C ASN A 119 -18.90 -14.21 4.56
N PRO A 120 -18.83 -15.55 4.65
CA PRO A 120 -18.83 -16.42 3.47
C PRO A 120 -20.10 -16.30 2.63
N PHE A 121 -21.21 -15.86 3.22
CA PHE A 121 -22.49 -15.64 2.52
C PHE A 121 -22.66 -14.22 1.99
N GLY A 122 -21.68 -13.32 2.20
CA GLY A 122 -21.72 -11.95 1.71
C GLY A 122 -21.77 -11.84 0.18
N GLY A 123 -22.59 -10.92 -0.34
CA GLY A 123 -22.79 -10.71 -1.77
C GLY A 123 -23.37 -11.94 -2.47
N LYS A 124 -22.77 -12.35 -3.59
CA LYS A 124 -23.14 -13.58 -4.34
C LYS A 124 -22.35 -14.82 -3.83
N LYS A 125 -22.14 -14.94 -2.51
CA LYS A 125 -21.27 -15.96 -1.88
C LYS A 125 -19.81 -15.93 -2.38
N SER A 126 -19.35 -14.75 -2.76
CA SER A 126 -18.02 -14.53 -3.34
C SER A 126 -17.06 -13.83 -2.39
N ALA A 127 -17.49 -13.44 -1.19
CA ALA A 127 -16.71 -12.63 -0.26
C ALA A 127 -15.38 -13.29 0.13
N VAL A 128 -15.36 -14.60 0.43
CA VAL A 128 -14.13 -15.33 0.75
C VAL A 128 -13.16 -15.32 -0.42
N LYS A 129 -13.66 -15.57 -1.64
CA LYS A 129 -12.85 -15.55 -2.86
C LYS A 129 -12.28 -14.16 -3.15
N ILE A 130 -13.13 -13.13 -3.11
CA ILE A 130 -12.74 -11.74 -3.33
C ILE A 130 -11.71 -11.31 -2.27
N PHE A 131 -11.94 -11.67 -1.01
CA PHE A 131 -11.00 -11.36 0.05
C PHE A 131 -9.63 -12.01 -0.23
N ALA A 132 -9.60 -13.31 -0.51
CA ALA A 132 -8.37 -14.05 -0.74
C ALA A 132 -7.61 -13.57 -2.00
N GLU A 133 -8.31 -13.29 -3.10
CA GLU A 133 -7.70 -13.00 -4.41
C GLU A 133 -7.41 -11.51 -4.63
N GLN A 134 -8.18 -10.60 -4.02
CA GLN A 134 -8.12 -9.16 -4.34
C GLN A 134 -7.75 -8.31 -3.13
N VAL A 135 -8.27 -8.61 -1.94
CA VAL A 135 -8.11 -7.74 -0.76
C VAL A 135 -6.86 -8.12 0.05
N LYS A 136 -6.70 -9.40 0.37
CA LYS A 136 -5.58 -9.94 1.15
C LYS A 136 -4.22 -9.57 0.55
N PRO A 137 -3.99 -9.66 -0.78
CA PRO A 137 -2.70 -9.29 -1.36
C PRO A 137 -2.34 -7.82 -1.15
N LEU A 138 -3.32 -6.92 -1.09
CA LEU A 138 -3.07 -5.48 -0.86
C LEU A 138 -2.57 -5.22 0.57
N PHE A 139 -3.18 -5.89 1.54
CA PHE A 139 -2.72 -5.82 2.94
C PHE A 139 -1.33 -6.45 3.13
N GLU A 140 -1.04 -7.55 2.42
CA GLU A 140 0.27 -8.19 2.43
C GLU A 140 1.35 -7.29 1.81
N ASP A 141 1.05 -6.64 0.68
CA ASP A 141 1.95 -5.66 0.03
C ASP A 141 2.19 -4.43 0.93
N ALA A 142 1.22 -4.07 1.76
CA ALA A 142 1.34 -3.05 2.81
C ALA A 142 2.03 -3.54 4.10
N GLN A 143 2.44 -4.81 4.17
CA GLN A 143 3.07 -5.47 5.32
C GLN A 143 2.21 -5.42 6.60
N ILE A 144 0.89 -5.57 6.41
CA ILE A 144 -0.08 -5.60 7.49
C ILE A 144 -0.33 -7.04 7.91
N GLN A 145 -0.22 -7.32 9.21
CA GLN A 145 -0.56 -8.62 9.78
C GLN A 145 -2.07 -8.75 9.89
N LEU A 146 -2.62 -9.82 9.33
CA LEU A 146 -4.06 -10.08 9.34
C LEU A 146 -4.39 -11.26 10.25
N THR A 147 -5.37 -11.06 11.13
CA THR A 147 -6.08 -12.17 11.79
C THR A 147 -7.45 -12.29 11.15
N ILE A 148 -7.71 -13.42 10.49
CA ILE A 148 -8.92 -13.61 9.70
C ILE A 148 -9.92 -14.45 10.51
N GLN A 149 -11.14 -13.94 10.65
CA GLN A 149 -12.24 -14.61 11.32
C GLN A 149 -13.45 -14.72 10.38
N GLU A 150 -13.77 -15.93 9.95
CA GLU A 150 -15.01 -16.16 9.22
C GLU A 150 -16.22 -16.10 10.17
N THR A 151 -17.27 -15.39 9.76
CA THR A 151 -18.52 -15.31 10.51
C THR A 151 -19.42 -16.51 10.22
N LYS A 152 -20.03 -17.10 11.26
CA LYS A 152 -20.84 -18.31 11.13
C LYS A 152 -22.34 -18.02 11.08
N HIS A 153 -22.78 -16.98 11.79
CA HIS A 153 -24.17 -16.57 11.94
C HIS A 153 -24.26 -15.05 12.17
N GLN A 154 -25.47 -14.52 12.16
CA GLN A 154 -25.76 -13.12 12.49
C GLN A 154 -25.24 -12.78 13.89
N LEU A 155 -24.64 -11.62 14.10
CA LEU A 155 -24.04 -11.16 15.37
C LEU A 155 -22.74 -11.88 15.78
N HIS A 156 -22.26 -12.88 15.04
CA HIS A 156 -21.03 -13.60 15.39
C HIS A 156 -19.80 -12.68 15.43
N ALA A 157 -19.73 -11.67 14.56
CA ALA A 157 -18.63 -10.70 14.59
C ALA A 157 -18.58 -9.94 15.93
N LYS A 158 -19.74 -9.56 16.45
CA LYS A 158 -19.90 -8.90 17.76
C LYS A 158 -19.53 -9.82 18.91
N GLU A 159 -20.01 -11.06 18.91
CA GLU A 159 -19.65 -12.07 19.92
C GLU A 159 -18.13 -12.28 19.99
N VAL A 160 -17.49 -12.38 18.83
CA VAL A 160 -16.04 -12.53 18.72
C VAL A 160 -15.31 -11.25 19.17
N ALA A 161 -15.78 -10.07 18.77
CA ALA A 161 -15.20 -8.80 19.21
C ALA A 161 -15.32 -8.58 20.74
N CYS A 162 -16.40 -9.07 21.37
CA CYS A 162 -16.58 -8.99 22.82
C CYS A 162 -15.69 -9.97 23.60
N SER A 163 -15.27 -11.08 22.99
CA SER A 163 -14.46 -12.11 23.64
C SER A 163 -12.96 -11.99 23.34
N LEU A 164 -12.58 -11.37 22.23
CA LEU A 164 -11.20 -11.12 21.86
C LEU A 164 -10.62 -9.90 22.58
N ASP A 165 -9.32 -9.96 22.84
CA ASP A 165 -8.55 -8.78 23.24
C ASP A 165 -8.30 -7.87 22.02
N ILE A 166 -9.26 -6.98 21.76
CA ILE A 166 -9.24 -6.06 20.62
C ILE A 166 -8.07 -5.06 20.67
N LYS A 167 -7.45 -4.84 21.85
CA LYS A 167 -6.30 -3.94 22.01
C LYS A 167 -5.05 -4.44 21.29
N LYS A 168 -5.05 -5.70 20.85
CA LYS A 168 -3.98 -6.30 20.04
C LYS A 168 -4.02 -5.88 18.57
N TYR A 169 -5.08 -5.21 18.12
CA TYR A 169 -5.27 -4.79 16.74
C TYR A 169 -5.32 -3.27 16.64
N ASP A 170 -4.84 -2.75 15.52
CA ASP A 170 -4.85 -1.33 15.21
C ASP A 170 -6.16 -0.94 14.46
N GLY A 171 -6.94 -1.94 14.05
CA GLY A 171 -8.23 -1.75 13.40
C GLY A 171 -8.96 -3.08 13.13
N ILE A 172 -10.25 -2.95 12.79
CA ILE A 172 -11.13 -4.05 12.39
C ILE A 172 -11.61 -3.77 10.96
N VAL A 173 -11.56 -4.79 10.11
CA VAL A 173 -12.06 -4.75 8.73
C VAL A 173 -13.17 -5.76 8.59
N CYS A 174 -14.30 -5.37 8.02
CA CYS A 174 -15.42 -6.27 7.76
C CYS A 174 -15.61 -6.45 6.25
N VAL A 175 -15.53 -7.69 5.78
CA VAL A 175 -15.76 -8.08 4.38
C VAL A 175 -17.11 -8.81 4.30
N SER A 176 -18.16 -8.04 4.06
CA SER A 176 -19.55 -8.50 4.02
C SER A 176 -20.42 -7.53 3.20
N GLY A 177 -21.72 -7.79 3.12
CA GLY A 177 -22.70 -6.75 2.74
C GLY A 177 -23.00 -5.82 3.94
N ASP A 178 -23.98 -4.91 3.77
CA ASP A 178 -24.30 -3.87 4.75
C ASP A 178 -24.59 -4.41 6.16
N GLY A 179 -25.14 -5.63 6.26
CA GLY A 179 -25.60 -6.23 7.51
C GLY A 179 -24.55 -6.31 8.63
N ILE A 180 -23.26 -6.53 8.33
CA ILE A 180 -22.23 -6.74 9.38
C ILE A 180 -21.88 -5.46 10.17
N LEU A 181 -22.16 -4.28 9.61
CA LEU A 181 -21.88 -2.99 10.26
C LEU A 181 -23.05 -2.50 11.12
N VAL A 182 -24.23 -3.13 10.99
CA VAL A 182 -25.46 -2.77 11.72
C VAL A 182 -25.74 -3.72 12.89
N GLU A 183 -24.80 -4.61 13.22
CA GLU A 183 -24.92 -5.69 14.24
C GLU A 183 -24.43 -5.32 15.65
#